data_AF-A0A3D4I636-F1
#
_entry.id   AF-A0A3D4I636-F1
#
_cell.length_a   1.000
_cell.length_b   1.000
_cell.length_c   1.000
_cell.angle_alpha   90.00
_cell.angle_beta   90.00
_cell.angle_gamma   90.00
#
_symmetry.space_group_name_H-M   'P 1'
#
loop_
_entity.id
_entity.type
_entity.pdbx_description
1 polymer ?
#
loop_
_entity_poly.entity_id
_entity_poly.type
_entity_poly.pdbx_seq_one_letter_code
_entity_poly.pdbx_strand_id
1 'polypeptide(L)'
;MLDTRLVTWALGLFAAVTFIVCVIYGLVTPQSLHMHTFLEQVLPAFKWLTWWGFLLGLIESFLYGAYVGLVFCPIFNWLHRHLGVGRASG
;
A
#
# COMPACT_ATOMS: atom_id res chain seq x y z
N MET A 1 15.98 -11.21 11.83
CA MET A 1 14.51 -11.32 11.75
C MET A 1 14.00 -9.99 11.27
N LEU A 2 13.07 -9.97 10.31
CA LEU A 2 12.54 -8.72 9.78
C LEU A 2 11.63 -8.07 10.81
N ASP A 3 11.90 -6.83 11.20
CA ASP A 3 11.09 -6.08 12.16
C ASP A 3 9.74 -5.73 11.55
N THR A 4 8.73 -6.53 11.89
CA THR A 4 7.36 -6.44 11.36
C THR A 4 6.80 -5.03 11.49
N ARG A 5 7.09 -4.35 12.63
CA ARG A 5 6.64 -2.98 12.86
C ARG A 5 7.27 -2.02 11.87
N LEU A 6 8.61 -2.03 11.73
CA LEU A 6 9.31 -1.10 10.85
C LEU A 6 8.86 -1.24 9.40
N VAL A 7 8.69 -2.49 8.93
CA VAL A 7 8.25 -2.77 7.56
C VAL A 7 6.78 -2.40 7.33
N THR A 8 5.92 -2.63 8.32
CA THR A 8 4.50 -2.20 8.28
C THR A 8 4.40 -0.67 8.13
N TRP A 9 5.15 0.07 8.94
CA TRP A 9 5.17 1.53 8.89
C TRP A 9 5.79 2.05 7.58
N ALA A 10 6.88 1.44 7.10
CA ALA A 10 7.54 1.83 5.85
C ALA A 10 6.64 1.59 4.63
N LEU A 11 5.98 0.43 4.53
CA LEU A 11 5.08 0.11 3.43
C LEU A 11 3.79 0.94 3.47
N GLY A 12 3.25 1.21 4.66
CA GLY A 12 2.12 2.12 4.83
C GLY A 12 2.46 3.54 4.34
N LEU A 13 3.61 4.07 4.76
CA LEU A 13 4.05 5.41 4.36
C LEU A 13 4.36 5.49 2.86
N PHE A 14 5.01 4.46 2.30
CA PHE A 14 5.27 4.36 0.87
C PHE A 14 3.96 4.39 0.07
N ALA A 15 2.98 3.55 0.44
CA ALA A 15 1.67 3.51 -0.22
C ALA A 15 0.93 4.86 -0.12
N ALA A 16 0.99 5.53 1.03
CA ALA A 16 0.42 6.86 1.21
C ALA A 16 1.08 7.92 0.30
N VAL A 17 2.41 7.92 0.19
CA VAL A 17 3.15 8.83 -0.70
C VAL A 17 2.81 8.54 -2.16
N THR A 18 2.79 7.28 -2.58
CA THR A 18 2.39 6.90 -3.95
C THR A 18 0.96 7.34 -4.25
N PHE A 19 0.02 7.19 -3.31
CA PHE A 19 -1.35 7.68 -3.46
C PHE A 19 -1.40 9.20 -3.70
N ILE A 20 -0.66 9.99 -2.93
CA ILE A 20 -0.57 11.45 -3.12
C ILE A 20 -0.03 11.78 -4.53
N VAL A 21 1.03 11.09 -4.96
CA VAL A 21 1.60 11.26 -6.31
C VAL A 21 0.57 10.91 -7.39
N CYS A 22 -0.18 9.82 -7.21
CA CYS A 22 -1.25 9.42 -8.13
C CYS A 22 -2.37 10.46 -8.21
N VAL A 23 -2.78 11.04 -7.07
CA VAL A 23 -3.80 12.10 -7.03
C VAL A 23 -3.31 13.37 -7.73
N ILE A 24 -2.07 13.81 -7.46
CA ILE A 24 -1.47 14.97 -8.13
C ILE A 24 -1.41 14.75 -9.63
N TYR A 25 -0.98 13.56 -10.07
CA TYR A 25 -0.92 13.22 -11.49
C TYR A 25 -2.29 13.29 -12.16
N GLY A 26 -3.33 12.75 -11.51
CA GLY A 26 -4.72 12.83 -11.99
C GLY A 26 -5.33 14.24 -11.95
N LEU A 27 -4.74 15.18 -11.20
CA LEU A 27 -5.10 16.61 -11.19
C LEU A 27 -4.39 17.39 -12.31
N VAL A 28 -3.15 17.01 -12.62
CA VAL A 28 -2.33 17.63 -13.68
C VAL A 28 -2.74 17.15 -15.08
N THR A 29 -3.28 15.94 -15.21
CA THR A 29 -3.77 15.40 -16.49
C THR A 29 -5.30 15.50 -16.64
N PRO A 30 -5.84 16.14 -17.71
CA PRO A 30 -7.28 16.39 -17.83
C PRO A 30 -8.11 15.20 -18.40
N GLN A 31 -9.22 14.91 -17.70
CA GLN A 31 -10.56 14.38 -18.05
C GLN A 31 -10.82 13.30 -19.13
N SER A 32 -9.86 12.80 -19.91
CA SER A 32 -10.13 11.74 -20.92
C SER A 32 -9.65 10.33 -20.54
N LEU A 33 -8.96 10.21 -19.41
CA LEU A 33 -8.40 8.93 -18.95
C LEU A 33 -9.32 8.30 -17.89
N HIS A 34 -9.78 7.09 -18.17
CA HIS A 34 -10.55 6.15 -17.34
C HIS A 34 -9.96 5.85 -15.94
N MET A 35 -9.07 6.67 -15.39
CA MET A 35 -8.34 6.39 -14.15
C MET A 35 -9.14 6.71 -12.87
N HIS A 36 -10.17 7.56 -12.93
CA HIS A 36 -11.07 7.78 -11.79
C HIS A 36 -11.86 6.52 -11.45
N THR A 37 -12.24 5.74 -12.45
CA THR A 37 -12.92 4.46 -12.28
C THR A 37 -12.03 3.45 -11.57
N PHE A 38 -10.71 3.48 -11.82
CA PHE A 38 -9.75 2.63 -11.10
C PHE A 38 -9.65 3.02 -9.62
N LEU A 39 -9.61 4.32 -9.29
CA LEU A 39 -9.65 4.77 -7.89
C LEU A 39 -10.98 4.44 -7.22
N GLU A 40 -12.12 4.58 -7.90
CA GLU A 40 -13.44 4.20 -7.40
C GLU A 40 -13.61 2.67 -7.25
N GLN A 41 -13.00 1.86 -8.11
CA GLN A 41 -13.02 0.40 -8.01
C GLN A 41 -12.12 -0.13 -6.89
N VAL A 42 -10.95 0.47 -6.71
CA VAL A 42 -10.03 0.11 -5.62
C VAL A 42 -10.52 0.66 -4.28
N LEU A 43 -11.26 1.77 -4.28
CA LEU A 43 -11.81 2.40 -3.08
C LEU A 43 -13.30 2.74 -3.27
N PRO A 44 -14.22 1.83 -2.90
CA PRO A 44 -15.66 2.00 -3.12
C PRO A 44 -16.29 3.20 -2.39
N ALA A 45 -15.60 3.81 -1.42
CA ALA A 45 -16.04 5.02 -0.72
C ALA A 45 -15.43 6.32 -1.28
N PHE A 46 -14.55 6.23 -2.28
CA PHE A 46 -13.83 7.36 -2.83
C PHE A 46 -14.71 8.13 -3.82
N LYS A 47 -15.19 9.32 -3.44
CA LYS A 47 -15.79 10.27 -4.38
C LYS A 47 -14.74 11.22 -4.92
N TRP A 48 -14.48 11.13 -6.22
CA TRP A 48 -13.58 12.04 -6.91
C TRP A 48 -14.03 13.50 -6.70
N LEU A 49 -13.06 14.40 -6.46
CA LEU A 49 -13.28 15.84 -6.24
C LEU A 49 -14.02 16.22 -4.93
N THR A 50 -13.99 15.38 -3.90
CA THR A 50 -14.42 15.76 -2.54
C THR A 50 -13.27 15.71 -1.54
N TRP A 51 -13.18 16.71 -0.66
CA TRP A 51 -12.17 16.78 0.41
C TRP A 51 -12.18 15.52 1.30
N TRP A 52 -13.37 14.97 1.56
CA TRP A 52 -13.56 13.73 2.29
C TRP A 52 -13.10 12.48 1.54
N GLY A 53 -13.33 12.41 0.23
CA GLY A 53 -12.85 11.31 -0.62
C GLY A 53 -11.33 11.20 -0.58
N PHE A 54 -10.61 12.32 -0.69
CA PHE A 54 -9.14 12.34 -0.60
C PHE A 54 -8.61 11.82 0.74
N LEU A 55 -9.18 12.28 1.85
CA LEU A 55 -8.80 11.86 3.20
C LEU A 55 -9.07 10.37 3.43
N LEU A 56 -10.24 9.87 3.03
CA LEU A 56 -10.57 8.46 3.10
C LEU A 56 -9.64 7.62 2.24
N GLY A 57 -9.32 8.10 1.03
CA GLY A 57 -8.41 7.38 0.13
C GLY A 57 -6.97 7.29 0.63
N LEU A 58 -6.51 8.34 1.30
CA LEU A 58 -5.19 8.36 1.95
C LEU A 58 -5.14 7.35 3.11
N ILE A 59 -6.19 7.32 3.94
CA ILE A 59 -6.30 6.40 5.09
C ILE A 59 -6.36 4.95 4.59
N GLU A 60 -7.24 4.65 3.64
CA GLU A 60 -7.37 3.32 3.03
C GLU A 60 -6.05 2.87 2.39
N SER A 61 -5.39 3.72 1.60
CA SER A 61 -4.10 3.39 0.97
C SER A 61 -3.01 3.09 1.99
N PHE A 62 -2.96 3.87 3.09
CA PHE A 62 -2.05 3.62 4.21
C PHE A 62 -2.37 2.29 4.89
N LEU A 63 -3.66 1.99 5.14
CA LEU A 63 -4.11 0.73 5.73
C LEU A 63 -3.75 -0.47 4.84
N TYR A 64 -3.92 -0.37 3.53
CA TYR A 64 -3.52 -1.41 2.58
C TYR A 64 -2.00 -1.66 2.63
N GLY A 65 -1.18 -0.59 2.61
CA GLY A 65 0.28 -0.72 2.72
C GLY A 65 0.71 -1.34 4.05
N ALA A 66 0.09 -0.93 5.16
CA ALA A 66 0.32 -1.50 6.48
C ALA A 66 -0.10 -2.98 6.54
N TYR A 67 -1.27 -3.33 5.98
CA TYR A 67 -1.75 -4.70 5.90
C TYR A 67 -0.77 -5.60 5.14
N VAL A 68 -0.26 -5.14 4.00
CA VAL A 68 0.77 -5.88 3.25
C VAL A 68 2.02 -6.07 4.10
N GLY A 69 2.53 -5.05 4.78
CA GLY A 69 3.70 -5.21 5.65
C GLY A 69 3.47 -6.17 6.82
N LEU A 70 2.29 -6.12 7.43
CA LEU A 70 1.91 -6.97 8.55
C LEU A 70 1.76 -8.44 8.13
N VAL A 71 1.22 -8.70 6.94
CA VAL A 71 1.02 -10.06 6.40
C VAL A 71 2.28 -10.61 5.75
N PHE A 72 3.02 -9.79 5.02
CA PHE A 72 4.22 -10.20 4.30
C PHE A 72 5.38 -10.56 5.24
N CYS A 73 5.60 -9.79 6.31
CA CYS A 73 6.67 -10.06 7.27
C CYS A 73 6.62 -11.45 7.95
N PRO A 74 5.48 -11.92 8.52
CA PRO A 74 5.40 -13.24 9.12
C PRO A 74 5.51 -14.35 8.07
N ILE A 75 4.95 -14.17 6.87
CA ILE A 75 5.12 -15.11 5.75
C ILE A 75 6.59 -15.21 5.36
N PHE A 76 7.28 -14.08 5.19
CA PHE A 76 8.70 -14.04 4.86
C PHE A 76 9.55 -14.67 5.96
N ASN A 77 9.30 -14.34 7.23
CA ASN A 77 10.01 -14.93 8.36
C ASN A 77 9.76 -16.45 8.46
N TRP A 78 8.54 -16.91 8.16
CA TRP A 78 8.20 -18.34 8.12
C TRP A 78 8.90 -19.04 6.95
N LEU A 79 8.80 -18.50 5.74
CA LEU A 79 9.47 -19.03 4.55
C LEU A 79 10.98 -19.07 4.74
N HIS A 80 11.59 -18.03 5.30
CA HIS A 80 13.01 -18.00 5.63
C HIS A 80 13.40 -19.14 6.57
N ARG A 81 12.62 -19.37 7.64
CA ARG A 81 12.86 -20.47 8.59
C ARG A 81 12.71 -21.85 7.94
N HIS A 82 11.78 -22.01 6.99
CA HIS A 82 11.46 -23.32 6.41
C HIS A 82 12.19 -23.66 5.11
N LEU A 83 12.59 -22.67 4.30
CA LEU A 83 13.17 -22.88 2.96
C LEU A 83 14.66 -22.48 2.82
N GLY A 84 15.29 -21.80 3.80
CA GLY A 84 16.49 -21.03 3.45
C GLY A 84 17.74 -20.99 4.35
N VAL A 85 17.78 -21.50 5.59
CA VAL A 85 19.07 -21.59 6.36
C VAL A 85 19.11 -22.85 7.26
N GLY A 86 18.64 -23.97 6.73
CA GLY A 86 18.86 -25.30 7.32
C GLY A 86 20.10 -26.02 6.77
N ARG A 87 20.94 -25.36 5.96
CA ARG A 87 22.10 -25.97 5.27
C ARG A 87 23.39 -25.15 5.41
N ALA A 88 23.63 -24.58 6.59
CA ALA A 88 24.95 -24.00 6.94
C ALA A 88 25.47 -24.53 8.28
N SER A 89 25.07 -25.75 8.65
CA SER A 89 25.81 -26.58 9.62
C SER A 89 26.38 -27.76 8.83
N GLY A 90 27.63 -27.59 8.42
CA GLY A 90 28.46 -28.56 7.72
C GLY A 90 29.88 -28.04 7.76
#